data_AF-A0A836VHT8-F1
#
_entry.id   AF-A0A836VHT8-F1
#
_cell.length_a   1.000
_cell.length_b   1.000
_cell.length_c   1.000
_cell.angle_alpha   90.00
_cell.angle_beta   90.00
_cell.angle_gamma   90.00
#
_symmetry.space_group_name_H-M   'P 1'
#
loop_
_entity.id
_entity.type
_entity.pdbx_description
1 polymer ?
#
loop_
_entity_poly.entity_id
_entity_poly.type
_entity_poly.pdbx_seq_one_letter_code
_entity_poly.pdbx_strand_id
1 'polypeptide(L)' 'GDNSILSGCDVENSIIMSQCKIESKTKIRRSIISAKSQISQNKRNDKEQIFLLGEGTKITL' A
#
# COMPACT_ATOMS: atom_id res chain seq x y z
N GLY A 1 6.25 -0.37 -8.71
CA GLY A 1 7.03 0.55 -9.53
C GLY A 1 8.33 0.83 -8.83
N ASP A 2 9.20 1.60 -9.49
CA ASP A 2 10.56 1.84 -9.00
C ASP A 2 10.59 2.72 -7.76
N ASN A 3 11.66 2.60 -6.97
CA ASN A 3 11.90 3.41 -5.77
C ASN A 3 10.78 3.33 -4.72
N SER A 4 10.04 2.22 -4.67
CA SER A 4 9.00 1.99 -3.68
C SER A 4 9.53 1.16 -2.51
N ILE A 5 9.09 1.51 -1.30
CA ILE A 5 9.40 0.79 -0.06
C ILE A 5 8.15 0.05 0.36
N LEU A 6 8.22 -1.28 0.42
CA LEU A 6 7.17 -2.14 0.95
C LEU A 6 7.75 -2.89 2.15
N SER A 7 7.15 -2.72 3.32
CA SER A 7 7.60 -3.35 4.56
C SER A 7 6.42 -3.85 5.38
N GLY A 8 6.50 -5.12 5.81
CA GLY A 8 5.50 -5.76 6.67
C GLY A 8 4.14 -6.04 6.02
N CYS A 9 3.97 -5.71 4.74
CA CYS A 9 2.73 -5.93 3.99
C CYS A 9 2.82 -7.19 3.13
N ASP A 10 1.65 -7.74 2.85
CA ASP A 10 1.45 -8.82 1.89
C ASP A 10 0.64 -8.26 0.73
N VAL A 11 1.16 -8.32 -0.49
CA VAL A 11 0.54 -7.71 -1.68
C VAL A 11 0.34 -8.77 -2.75
N GLU A 12 -0.88 -8.86 -3.28
CA GLU A 12 -1.21 -9.78 -4.37
C GLU A 12 -2.20 -9.11 -5.35
N ASN A 13 -2.11 -9.46 -6.63
CA ASN A 13 -3.03 -8.99 -7.70
C ASN A 13 -3.21 -7.45 -7.70
N SER A 14 -2.15 -6.69 -7.42
CA SER A 14 -2.24 -5.24 -7.23
C SER A 14 -1.19 -4.49 -8.04
N ILE A 15 -1.54 -3.29 -8.51
CA ILE A 15 -0.62 -2.37 -9.18
C ILE A 15 -0.14 -1.36 -8.14
N ILE A 16 1.16 -1.33 -7.90
CA ILE A 16 1.80 -0.31 -7.08
C ILE A 16 2.71 0.49 -8.01
N MET A 17 2.46 1.78 -8.13
CA MET A 17 3.27 2.68 -8.95
C MET A 17 4.59 3.05 -8.26
N SER A 18 5.36 3.96 -8.85
CA SER A 18 6.70 4.33 -8.38
C SER A 18 6.65 5.27 -7.17
N GLN A 19 7.72 5.28 -6.38
CA GLN A 19 7.91 6.15 -5.22
C GLN A 19 6.88 5.97 -4.09
N CYS A 20 6.26 4.80 -3.98
CA CYS A 20 5.29 4.51 -2.92
C CYS A 20 5.99 4.09 -1.61
N LYS A 21 5.42 4.46 -0.47
CA LYS A 21 5.88 4.01 0.86
C LYS A 21 4.75 3.26 1.56
N ILE A 22 4.86 1.94 1.66
CA ILE A 22 3.83 1.08 2.26
C ILE A 22 4.47 0.35 3.44
N GLU A 23 4.19 0.83 4.63
CA GLU A 23 4.67 0.28 5.90
C GLU A 23 3.46 -0.13 6.73
N SER A 24 2.86 -1.27 6.40
CA SER A 24 1.61 -1.72 7.00
C SER A 24 1.58 -3.23 7.19
N LYS A 25 1.07 -3.69 8.34
CA LYS A 25 0.86 -5.12 8.63
C LYS A 25 -0.49 -5.60 8.11
N THR A 26 -0.73 -5.45 6.81
CA THR A 26 -2.00 -5.81 6.18
C THR A 26 -1.83 -6.55 4.85
N LYS A 27 -2.91 -7.21 4.43
CA LYS A 27 -3.01 -7.92 3.16
C LYS A 27 -3.66 -7.00 2.12
N ILE A 28 -2.89 -6.50 1.18
CA ILE A 28 -3.36 -5.65 0.07
C ILE A 28 -3.70 -6.55 -1.12
N ARG A 29 -4.93 -6.45 -1.63
CA ARG A 29 -5.42 -7.29 -2.73
C ARG A 29 -6.14 -6.44 -3.77
N ARG A 30 -6.03 -6.80 -5.06
CA ARG A 30 -6.83 -6.23 -6.16
C ARG A 30 -6.82 -4.68 -6.16
N SER A 31 -5.67 -4.09 -5.82
CA SER A 31 -5.56 -2.66 -5.52
C SER A 31 -4.78 -1.90 -6.59
N ILE A 32 -5.06 -0.60 -6.71
CA ILE A 32 -4.24 0.35 -7.46
C ILE A 32 -3.76 1.42 -6.50
N ILE A 33 -2.45 1.46 -6.29
CA ILE A 33 -1.76 2.45 -5.46
C ILE A 33 -0.95 3.33 -6.40
N SER A 34 -1.44 4.54 -6.64
CA SER A 34 -0.81 5.51 -7.54
C SER A 34 0.54 6.02 -7.01
N ALA A 35 1.29 6.72 -7.87
CA ALA A 35 2.65 7.13 -7.56
C ALA A 35 2.72 8.01 -6.30
N LYS A 36 3.85 7.95 -5.58
CA LYS A 36 4.12 8.76 -4.38
C LYS A 36 3.13 8.56 -3.23
N SER A 37 2.28 7.53 -3.27
CA SER A 37 1.33 7.24 -2.18
C SER A 37 2.04 6.69 -0.95
N GLN A 38 1.47 6.97 0.23
CA GLN A 38 1.97 6.48 1.50
C GLN A 38 0.87 5.78 2.28
N ILE A 39 1.14 4.57 2.75
CA ILE A 39 0.25 3.79 3.61
C ILE A 39 1.05 3.39 4.84
N SER A 40 0.52 3.71 6.01
CA SER A 40 1.13 3.37 7.29
C SER A 40 0.12 2.66 8.19
N GLN A 41 0.53 1.63 8.91
CA GLN A 41 -0.34 0.94 9.86
C GLN A 41 0.48 0.32 10.99
N ASN A 42 0.18 0.72 12.23
CA ASN A 42 0.94 0.26 13.41
C ASN A 42 0.39 -1.04 14.00
N LYS A 43 -0.92 -1.27 13.91
CA LYS A 43 -1.56 -2.50 14.41
C LYS A 43 -1.60 -3.55 13.30
N ARG A 44 -1.54 -4.83 13.66
CA ARG A 44 -1.72 -5.92 12.69
C ARG A 44 -3.19 -5.99 12.26
N ASN A 45 -3.45 -6.08 10.96
CA ASN A 45 -4.78 -6.33 10.41
C ASN A 45 -4.69 -7.46 9.38
N ASP A 46 -5.08 -8.66 9.80
CA ASP A 46 -5.03 -9.85 8.94
C ASP A 46 -6.15 -9.89 7.89
N LYS A 47 -7.06 -8.90 7.88
CA LYS A 47 -8.08 -8.76 6.84
C LYS A 47 -7.46 -8.29 5.53
N GLU A 48 -8.02 -8.77 4.43
CA GLU A 48 -7.73 -8.25 3.10
C GLU A 48 -8.31 -6.85 2.93
N GLN A 49 -7.55 -5.96 2.31
CA GLN A 49 -7.95 -4.61 1.98
C GLN A 49 -7.77 -4.33 0.49
N ILE A 50 -8.73 -3.60 -0.08
CA ILE A 50 -8.73 -3.14 -1.47
C ILE A 50 -8.59 -1.62 -1.46
N PHE A 51 -7.58 -1.11 -2.14
CA PHE A 51 -7.29 0.31 -2.23
C PHE A 51 -7.34 0.79 -3.68
N LEU A 52 -7.97 1.95 -3.87
CA LEU A 52 -7.87 2.75 -5.08
C LEU A 52 -7.43 4.15 -4.66
N LEU A 53 -6.12 4.39 -4.70
CA LEU A 53 -5.52 5.63 -4.22
C LEU A 53 -5.04 6.49 -5.38
N GLY A 54 -5.34 7.79 -5.34
CA GLY A 54 -4.80 8.78 -6.27
C GLY A 54 -3.34 9.13 -5.97
N GLU A 55 -2.66 9.77 -6.92
CA GLU A 55 -1.24 10.17 -6.76
C GLU A 55 -1.04 10.98 -5.47
N GLY A 56 0.03 10.68 -4.73
CA GLY A 56 0.41 11.42 -3.53
C GLY A 56 -0.50 11.21 -2.32
N THR A 57 -1.53 10.35 -2.40
CA THR A 57 -2.42 10.03 -1.28
C THR A 57 -1.63 9.47 -0.09
N LYS A 58 -1.89 9.99 1.12
CA LYS A 58 -1.29 9.51 2.36
C LYS A 58 -2.38 9.07 3.32
N ILE A 59 -2.31 7.84 3.82
CA ILE A 59 -3.27 7.29 4.76
C ILE A 59 -2.59 6.54 5.91
N THR A 60 -3.24 6.57 7.07
CA THR A 60 -2.89 5.78 8.25
C THR A 60 -4.11 4.93 8.63
N LEU A 61 -3.89 3.63 8.79
CA LEU A 61 -4.91 2.61 9.05
C LEU A 61 -4.89 2.13 10.51
#